data_AF-A0A9E3K5Y1-F1
#
_entry.id   AF-A0A9E3K5Y1-F1
#
_cell.length_a   1.000
_cell.length_b   1.000
_cell.length_c   1.000
_cell.angle_alpha   90.00
_cell.angle_beta   90.00
_cell.angle_gamma   90.00
#
_symmetry.space_group_name_H-M   'P 1'
#
loop_
_entity.id
_entity.type
_entity.pdbx_description
1 polymer ?
#
loop_
_entity_poly.entity_id
_entity_poly.type
_entity_poly.pdbx_seq_one_letter_code
_entity_poly.pdbx_strand_id
1 'polypeptide(L)'
;MRKPRASWCNGHGARHEPRSRSRRKAARRLSAPLGGPDQAALLVVAEIIVLLSGILARYVFHKPIVWSDELAGILFLWLAMLGAVIAFQRGEHMRMTAIVGMLQPRARAFLDVVAVAAALAFLLLVIHPAYEFAADEVYVTTPALEIANSWRAAALPVGIALMLLVALLRLASVSDWRHVAGGVALVVAIIGVLVLLAPVLRPLGNLNLLIFFVGLVGAMVFAAVPIAFSFGLATFGYIALTTSTPDVVVIGRMDEGMSHLILLSVPLFVFLGLLIEMTG
;
A
#
# COMPACT_ATOMS: atom_id res chain seq x y z
N MET A 1 62.47 -14.67 -14.30
CA MET A 1 62.09 -14.80 -15.72
C MET A 1 60.96 -13.84 -16.03
N ARG A 2 61.20 -12.88 -16.94
CA ARG A 2 60.28 -11.83 -17.41
C ARG A 2 59.90 -12.12 -18.86
N LYS A 3 58.63 -11.93 -19.23
CA LYS A 3 58.07 -11.48 -20.54
C LYS A 3 56.52 -11.60 -20.51
N PRO A 4 55.74 -10.88 -21.34
CA PRO A 4 55.81 -9.45 -21.71
C PRO A 4 54.42 -8.75 -21.67
N ARG A 5 54.41 -7.41 -21.78
CA ARG A 5 53.20 -6.58 -22.04
C ARG A 5 52.74 -6.72 -23.49
N ALA A 6 51.42 -6.69 -23.72
CA ALA A 6 50.83 -6.26 -24.98
C ALA A 6 49.61 -5.37 -24.72
N SER A 7 49.70 -4.17 -25.25
CA SER A 7 48.75 -3.07 -25.24
C SER A 7 47.78 -3.17 -26.41
N TRP A 8 46.49 -2.95 -26.17
CA TRP A 8 45.56 -2.47 -27.20
C TRP A 8 44.72 -1.32 -26.61
N CYS A 9 44.97 -0.12 -27.11
CA CYS A 9 44.08 1.04 -27.05
C CYS A 9 43.05 0.97 -28.18
N ASN A 10 42.04 1.84 -28.05
CA ASN A 10 40.96 2.22 -28.95
C ASN A 10 39.65 1.45 -28.67
N GLY A 11 38.55 2.06 -28.23
CA GLY A 11 38.17 3.46 -28.22
C GLY A 11 36.89 3.66 -29.01
N HIS A 12 35.74 3.27 -28.46
CA HIS A 12 34.41 3.77 -28.88
C HIS A 12 33.42 3.67 -27.71
N GLY A 13 32.76 4.78 -27.37
CA GLY A 13 31.58 4.78 -26.51
C GLY A 13 31.71 5.42 -25.12
N ALA A 14 32.49 6.49 -24.97
CA ALA A 14 32.20 7.42 -23.88
C ALA A 14 30.86 8.12 -24.14
N ARG A 15 30.11 8.33 -23.05
CA ARG A 15 28.98 9.27 -22.87
C ARG A 15 27.59 8.63 -23.11
N HIS A 16 26.89 8.28 -22.03
CA HIS A 16 25.47 8.64 -21.79
C HIS A 16 24.88 8.05 -20.48
N GLU A 17 25.56 8.07 -19.32
CA GLU A 17 24.89 7.69 -18.04
C GLU A 17 25.16 8.53 -16.76
N PRO A 18 25.40 9.86 -16.80
CA PRO A 18 25.38 10.64 -15.55
C PRO A 18 23.95 10.98 -15.07
N ARG A 19 22.95 10.99 -15.97
CA ARG A 19 21.58 11.45 -15.66
C ARG A 19 20.75 10.44 -14.86
N SER A 20 20.93 9.13 -15.05
CA SER A 20 20.14 8.09 -14.37
C SER A 20 20.49 7.94 -12.88
N ARG A 21 21.78 8.03 -12.53
CA ARG A 21 22.26 8.02 -11.13
C ARG A 21 21.85 9.26 -10.35
N SER A 22 21.89 10.44 -11.00
CA SER A 22 21.48 11.71 -10.38
C SER A 22 19.97 11.73 -10.09
N ARG A 23 19.13 11.27 -11.04
CA ARG A 23 17.68 11.15 -10.83
C ARG A 23 17.32 10.13 -9.75
N ARG A 24 18.00 8.97 -9.68
CA ARG A 24 17.82 7.99 -8.59
C ARG A 24 18.22 8.54 -7.22
N LYS A 25 19.33 9.29 -7.14
CA LYS A 25 19.74 9.96 -5.88
C LYS A 25 18.79 11.10 -5.49
N ALA A 26 18.29 11.87 -6.45
CA ALA A 26 17.32 12.93 -6.22
C ALA A 26 15.97 12.35 -5.74
N ALA A 27 15.47 11.28 -6.39
CA ALA A 27 14.26 10.58 -5.96
C ALA A 27 14.40 10.00 -4.54
N ARG A 28 15.57 9.41 -4.22
CA ARG A 28 15.88 8.86 -2.90
C ARG A 28 16.07 9.93 -1.81
N ARG A 29 16.48 11.15 -2.19
CA ARG A 29 16.56 12.31 -1.28
C ARG A 29 15.21 13.00 -1.10
N LEU A 30 14.35 13.03 -2.13
CA LEU A 30 12.99 13.56 -2.04
C LEU A 30 12.08 12.66 -1.20
N SER A 31 12.33 11.35 -1.18
CA SER A 31 11.59 10.39 -0.34
C SER A 31 12.07 10.32 1.11
N ALA A 32 13.12 11.06 1.47
CA ALA A 32 13.71 11.02 2.81
C ALA A 32 12.85 11.66 3.93
N PRO A 33 12.01 12.70 3.69
CA PRO A 33 11.19 13.28 4.76
C PRO A 33 9.77 12.67 4.87
N LEU A 34 9.35 11.79 3.95
CA LEU A 34 7.95 11.36 3.79
C LEU A 34 7.56 10.13 4.64
N GLY A 35 8.03 10.05 5.89
CA GLY A 35 7.84 8.87 6.74
C GLY A 35 9.07 7.98 6.76
N GLY A 36 10.17 8.50 7.32
CA GLY A 36 11.36 7.68 7.57
C GLY A 36 11.03 6.46 8.45
N PRO A 37 11.81 5.36 8.37
CA PRO A 37 11.65 4.20 9.24
C PRO A 37 11.58 4.57 10.73
N ASP A 38 12.21 5.68 11.09
CA ASP A 38 12.26 6.24 12.44
C ASP A 38 10.87 6.64 12.99
N GLN A 39 9.95 7.15 12.15
CA GLN A 39 8.60 7.54 12.59
C GLN A 39 7.71 6.32 12.81
N ALA A 40 7.77 5.32 11.91
CA ALA A 40 7.07 4.06 12.10
C ALA A 40 7.61 3.30 13.31
N ALA A 41 8.92 3.29 13.53
CA ALA A 41 9.53 2.69 14.71
C ALA A 41 9.05 3.38 16.00
N LEU A 42 8.94 4.71 16.02
CA LEU A 42 8.40 5.44 17.17
C LEU A 42 6.94 5.07 17.46
N LEU A 43 6.10 4.91 16.43
CA LEU A 43 4.72 4.46 16.59
C LEU A 43 4.62 3.03 17.13
N VAL A 44 5.47 2.12 16.65
CA VAL A 44 5.56 0.76 17.20
C VAL A 44 5.92 0.79 18.68
N VAL A 45 6.93 1.59 19.06
CA VAL A 45 7.34 1.72 20.47
C VAL A 45 6.22 2.32 21.32
N ALA A 46 5.55 3.36 20.82
CA ALA A 46 4.42 3.97 21.50
C ALA A 46 3.26 2.98 21.69
N GLU A 47 2.93 2.20 20.66
CA GLU A 47 1.90 1.16 20.73
C GLU A 47 2.25 0.07 21.74
N ILE A 48 3.49 -0.41 21.75
CA ILE A 48 3.98 -1.40 22.74
C ILE A 48 3.83 -0.84 24.16
N ILE A 49 4.20 0.42 24.40
CA ILE A 49 4.08 1.04 25.72
C ILE A 49 2.62 1.13 26.15
N VAL A 50 1.73 1.55 25.25
CA VAL A 50 0.28 1.65 25.53
C VAL A 50 -0.28 0.28 25.86
N LEU A 51 -0.06 -0.72 25.01
CA LEU A 51 -0.52 -2.10 25.24
C LEU A 51 0.02 -2.67 26.56
N LEU A 52 1.32 -2.51 26.83
CA LEU A 52 1.93 -2.97 28.07
C LEU A 52 1.34 -2.24 29.29
N SER A 53 1.10 -0.94 29.19
CA SER A 53 0.47 -0.16 30.27
C SER A 53 -0.95 -0.65 30.58
N GLY A 54 -1.75 -0.96 29.56
CA GLY A 54 -3.09 -1.52 29.71
C GLY A 54 -3.06 -2.92 30.35
N ILE A 55 -2.13 -3.78 29.92
CA ILE A 55 -1.91 -5.11 30.50
C ILE A 55 -1.50 -5.00 31.98
N LEU A 56 -0.49 -4.19 32.30
CA LEU A 56 -0.03 -4.00 33.67
C LEU A 56 -1.15 -3.45 34.57
N ALA A 57 -1.90 -2.45 34.09
CA ALA A 57 -3.03 -1.89 34.82
C ALA A 57 -4.13 -2.91 35.15
N ARG A 58 -4.42 -3.80 34.19
CA ARG A 58 -5.44 -4.85 34.33
C ARG A 58 -5.01 -6.00 35.24
N TYR A 59 -3.78 -6.51 35.04
CA TYR A 59 -3.33 -7.75 35.69
C TYR A 59 -2.52 -7.52 36.96
N VAL A 60 -1.81 -6.40 37.08
CA VAL A 60 -1.02 -6.07 38.27
C VAL A 60 -1.83 -5.17 39.21
N PHE A 61 -2.37 -4.08 38.67
CA PHE A 61 -3.04 -3.05 39.48
C PHE A 61 -4.55 -3.28 39.67
N HIS A 62 -5.14 -4.30 39.04
CA HIS A 62 -6.57 -4.66 39.10
C HIS A 62 -7.50 -3.47 38.78
N LYS A 63 -7.02 -2.48 38.02
CA LYS A 63 -7.75 -1.27 37.59
C LYS A 63 -7.65 -1.15 36.06
N PRO A 64 -8.60 -1.72 35.31
CA PRO A 64 -8.55 -1.70 33.85
C PRO A 64 -8.63 -0.27 33.32
N ILE A 65 -7.69 0.09 32.45
CA ILE A 65 -7.65 1.39 31.78
C ILE A 65 -8.47 1.29 30.50
N VAL A 66 -9.73 1.68 30.55
CA VAL A 66 -10.68 1.54 29.43
C VAL A 66 -10.22 2.30 28.17
N TRP A 67 -9.59 3.47 28.35
CA TRP A 67 -9.07 4.25 27.23
C TRP A 67 -7.86 3.61 26.54
N SER A 68 -7.17 2.66 27.16
CA SER A 68 -5.95 2.05 26.63
C SER A 68 -6.25 1.21 25.39
N ASP A 69 -7.35 0.45 25.40
CA ASP A 69 -7.76 -0.40 24.28
C ASP A 69 -8.13 0.46 23.06
N GLU A 70 -8.77 1.60 23.31
CA GLU A 70 -9.14 2.57 22.28
C GLU A 70 -7.92 3.30 21.71
N LEU A 71 -7.01 3.79 22.55
CA LEU A 71 -5.78 4.42 22.10
C LEU A 71 -4.91 3.44 21.29
N ALA A 72 -4.84 2.17 21.71
CA ALA A 72 -4.15 1.14 20.97
C ALA A 72 -4.76 0.95 19.57
N GLY A 73 -6.09 0.92 19.45
CA GLY A 73 -6.79 0.89 18.17
C GLY A 73 -6.43 2.05 17.23
N ILE A 74 -6.38 3.27 17.78
CA ILE A 74 -6.00 4.47 17.03
C ILE A 74 -4.55 4.36 16.55
N LEU A 75 -3.61 4.06 17.45
CA LEU A 75 -2.18 3.95 17.12
C LEU A 75 -1.93 2.83 16.12
N PHE A 76 -2.60 1.68 16.27
CA PHE A 76 -2.46 0.55 15.37
C PHE A 76 -2.92 0.89 13.95
N LEU A 77 -4.03 1.61 13.78
CA LEU A 77 -4.49 2.00 12.45
C LEU A 77 -3.49 2.94 11.76
N TRP A 78 -2.94 3.91 12.50
CA TRP A 78 -1.85 4.76 12.02
C TRP A 78 -0.60 3.96 11.66
N LEU A 79 -0.20 3.01 12.51
CA LEU A 79 0.92 2.12 12.25
C LEU A 79 0.69 1.27 11.00
N ALA A 80 -0.50 0.66 10.86
CA ALA A 80 -0.85 -0.18 9.72
C ALA A 80 -0.79 0.59 8.41
N MET A 81 -1.34 1.82 8.39
CA MET A 81 -1.32 2.67 7.20
C MET A 81 0.09 3.14 6.83
N LEU A 82 0.91 3.55 7.82
CA LEU A 82 2.30 3.91 7.57
C LEU A 82 3.17 2.70 7.20
N GLY A 83 2.91 1.55 7.81
CA GLY A 83 3.51 0.26 7.44
C GLY A 83 3.20 -0.11 5.99
N ALA A 84 1.96 0.10 5.54
CA ALA A 84 1.57 -0.10 4.15
C ALA A 84 2.32 0.84 3.19
N VAL A 85 2.54 2.10 3.57
CA VAL A 85 3.39 3.05 2.81
C VAL A 85 4.82 2.54 2.68
N ILE A 86 5.44 2.11 3.79
CA ILE A 86 6.82 1.61 3.81
C ILE A 86 6.93 0.33 2.97
N ALA A 87 6.01 -0.62 3.15
CA ALA A 87 5.97 -1.84 2.36
C ALA A 87 5.81 -1.51 0.86
N PHE A 88 5.02 -0.50 0.51
CA PHE A 88 4.83 -0.08 -0.88
C PHE A 88 6.09 0.55 -1.47
N GLN A 89 6.77 1.39 -0.68
CA GLN A 89 8.04 2.00 -1.06
C GLN A 89 9.15 0.95 -1.29
N ARG A 90 9.23 -0.05 -0.41
CA ARG A 90 10.21 -1.14 -0.49
C ARG A 90 9.84 -2.20 -1.53
N GLY A 91 8.61 -2.21 -2.02
CA GLY A 91 8.10 -3.24 -2.93
C GLY A 91 7.86 -4.59 -2.24
N GLU A 92 7.60 -4.56 -0.93
CA GLU A 92 7.36 -5.72 -0.05
C GLU A 92 5.88 -6.11 0.03
N HIS A 93 4.97 -5.37 -0.64
CA HIS A 93 3.60 -5.87 -0.80
C HIS A 93 3.62 -7.22 -1.50
N MET A 94 2.84 -8.16 -0.97
CA MET A 94 2.77 -9.52 -1.49
C MET A 94 2.29 -9.53 -2.95
N ARG A 95 3.07 -10.18 -3.82
CA ARG A 95 2.88 -10.24 -5.27
C ARG A 95 3.20 -11.65 -5.78
N MET A 96 2.45 -12.13 -6.77
CA MET A 96 2.78 -13.36 -7.48
C MET A 96 3.88 -13.07 -8.51
N THR A 97 5.13 -13.39 -8.18
CA THR A 97 6.30 -13.08 -9.02
C THR A 97 6.79 -14.26 -9.85
N ALA A 98 6.32 -15.48 -9.59
CA ALA A 98 6.79 -16.69 -10.26
C ALA A 98 6.65 -16.60 -11.80
N ILE A 99 5.47 -16.20 -12.29
CA ILE A 99 5.21 -16.07 -13.73
C ILE A 99 6.03 -14.93 -14.34
N VAL A 100 6.09 -13.78 -13.67
CA VAL A 100 6.84 -12.62 -14.15
C VAL A 100 8.36 -12.87 -14.15
N GLY A 101 8.84 -13.76 -13.29
CA GLY A 101 10.23 -14.22 -13.26
C GLY A 101 10.65 -15.01 -14.49
N MET A 102 9.71 -15.61 -15.21
CA MET A 102 9.96 -16.39 -16.44
C MET A 102 10.00 -15.51 -17.71
N LEU A 103 9.60 -14.24 -17.62
CA LEU A 103 9.49 -13.34 -18.76
C LEU A 103 10.83 -12.68 -19.11
N GLN A 104 10.96 -12.27 -20.38
CA GLN A 104 12.10 -11.47 -20.83
C GLN A 104 12.20 -10.14 -20.05
N PRO A 105 13.40 -9.57 -19.86
CA PRO A 105 13.61 -8.37 -19.05
C PRO A 105 12.73 -7.17 -19.42
N ARG A 106 12.42 -7.01 -20.71
CA ARG A 106 11.54 -5.93 -21.22
C ARG A 106 10.08 -6.13 -20.79
N ALA A 107 9.55 -7.35 -20.92
CA ALA A 107 8.17 -7.65 -20.53
C ALA A 107 7.99 -7.56 -19.01
N ARG A 108 8.99 -8.00 -18.24
CA ARG A 108 9.01 -7.83 -16.78
C ARG A 108 8.98 -6.36 -16.37
N ALA A 109 9.84 -5.52 -16.97
CA ALA A 109 9.85 -4.08 -16.69
C ALA A 109 8.51 -3.42 -17.02
N PHE A 110 7.85 -3.84 -18.12
CA PHE A 110 6.53 -3.36 -18.47
C PHE A 110 5.45 -3.78 -17.46
N LEU A 111 5.42 -5.04 -17.04
CA LEU A 111 4.46 -5.51 -16.03
C LEU A 111 4.67 -4.84 -14.67
N ASP A 112 5.91 -4.53 -14.29
CA ASP A 112 6.18 -3.76 -13.07
C ASP A 112 5.60 -2.34 -13.15
N VAL A 113 5.65 -1.70 -14.33
CA VAL A 113 4.98 -0.41 -14.57
C VAL A 113 3.47 -0.57 -14.48
N VAL A 114 2.90 -1.60 -15.11
CA VAL A 114 1.45 -1.88 -15.06
C VAL A 114 0.99 -2.10 -13.62
N ALA A 115 1.77 -2.82 -12.81
CA ALA A 115 1.47 -3.05 -11.40
C ALA A 115 1.44 -1.77 -10.57
N VAL A 116 2.40 -0.86 -10.79
CA VAL A 116 2.42 0.45 -10.12
C VAL A 116 1.29 1.33 -10.64
N ALA A 117 0.98 1.29 -11.94
CA ALA A 117 -0.12 2.05 -12.52
C ALA A 117 -1.49 1.57 -12.03
N ALA A 118 -1.69 0.27 -11.85
CA ALA A 118 -2.90 -0.30 -11.27
C ALA A 118 -3.06 0.11 -9.80
N ALA A 119 -1.99 0.03 -9.00
CA ALA A 119 -2.01 0.53 -7.62
C ALA A 119 -2.33 2.04 -7.57
N LEU A 120 -1.72 2.84 -8.45
CA LEU A 120 -2.01 4.27 -8.57
C LEU A 120 -3.48 4.52 -8.92
N ALA A 121 -4.05 3.75 -9.85
CA ALA A 121 -5.46 3.86 -10.20
C ALA A 121 -6.37 3.58 -9.00
N PHE A 122 -6.12 2.49 -8.26
CA PHE A 122 -6.86 2.22 -7.02
C PHE A 122 -6.75 3.40 -6.04
N LEU A 123 -5.54 3.86 -5.74
CA LEU A 123 -5.29 4.95 -4.78
C LEU A 123 -6.02 6.26 -5.19
N LEU A 124 -6.06 6.57 -6.50
CA LEU A 124 -6.80 7.72 -7.03
C LEU A 124 -8.32 7.56 -6.89
N LEU A 125 -8.84 6.34 -7.03
CA LEU A 125 -10.26 6.06 -6.87
C LEU A 125 -10.70 6.14 -5.40
N VAL A 126 -9.85 5.73 -4.47
CA VAL A 126 -10.20 5.63 -3.04
C VAL A 126 -9.87 6.87 -2.21
N ILE A 127 -9.04 7.80 -2.69
CA ILE A 127 -8.64 8.97 -1.89
C ILE A 127 -9.80 9.89 -1.51
N HIS A 128 -10.75 10.12 -2.43
CA HIS A 128 -11.92 10.94 -2.15
C HIS A 128 -12.87 10.25 -1.16
N PRO A 129 -13.31 9.00 -1.37
CA PRO A 129 -14.07 8.25 -0.37
C PRO A 129 -13.39 8.17 1.00
N ALA A 130 -12.05 8.10 1.03
CA ALA A 130 -11.30 8.07 2.29
C ALA A 130 -11.33 9.40 3.04
N TYR A 131 -11.31 10.52 2.31
CA TYR A 131 -11.49 11.84 2.90
C TYR A 131 -12.91 12.03 3.41
N GLU A 132 -13.92 11.64 2.62
CA GLU A 132 -15.34 11.71 3.00
C GLU A 132 -15.60 10.89 4.27
N PHE A 133 -15.12 9.65 4.32
CA PHE A 133 -15.19 8.81 5.51
C PHE A 133 -14.59 9.48 6.75
N ALA A 134 -13.39 10.07 6.64
CA ALA A 134 -12.74 10.74 7.76
C ALA A 134 -13.44 12.04 8.19
N ALA A 135 -14.09 12.73 7.25
CA ALA A 135 -14.86 13.95 7.53
C ALA A 135 -16.18 13.64 8.25
N ASP A 136 -16.85 12.55 7.88
CA ASP A 136 -18.08 12.11 8.54
C ASP A 136 -17.85 11.71 10.01
N GLU A 137 -16.68 11.15 10.30
CA GLU A 137 -16.25 10.74 11.64
C GLU A 137 -15.91 11.92 12.59
N VAL A 138 -15.97 13.17 12.13
CA VAL A 138 -15.76 14.35 12.99
C VAL A 138 -16.88 14.50 14.03
N TYR A 139 -18.09 14.06 13.70
CA TYR A 139 -19.26 14.16 14.59
C TYR A 139 -19.40 12.96 15.53
N VAL A 140 -18.53 11.96 15.41
CA VAL A 140 -18.52 10.76 16.24
C VAL A 140 -17.41 10.89 17.27
N THR A 141 -17.77 10.85 18.55
CA THR A 141 -16.80 10.87 19.66
C THR A 141 -16.55 9.48 20.19
N THR A 142 -15.30 9.21 20.55
CA THR A 142 -14.90 7.95 21.16
C THR A 142 -15.47 7.79 22.59
N PRO A 143 -15.98 6.61 22.96
CA PRO A 143 -16.64 6.40 24.25
C PRO A 143 -15.73 6.51 25.49
N ALA A 144 -14.42 6.25 25.38
CA ALA A 144 -13.54 6.28 26.54
C ALA A 144 -12.62 7.51 26.58
N LEU A 145 -12.10 7.93 25.43
CA LEU A 145 -11.22 9.10 25.33
C LEU A 145 -11.97 10.43 25.10
N GLU A 146 -13.25 10.40 24.71
CA GLU A 146 -14.05 11.58 24.35
C GLU A 146 -13.37 12.48 23.30
N ILE A 147 -12.59 11.88 22.39
CA ILE A 147 -11.97 12.56 21.26
C ILE A 147 -12.75 12.28 19.97
N ALA A 148 -12.60 13.15 18.98
CA ALA A 148 -13.22 12.92 17.67
C ALA A 148 -12.60 11.69 17.00
N ASN A 149 -13.45 10.74 16.55
CA ASN A 149 -13.02 9.52 15.86
C ASN A 149 -12.37 9.82 14.50
N SER A 150 -12.57 11.04 13.97
CA SER A 150 -11.83 11.56 12.82
C SER A 150 -10.31 11.46 12.95
N TRP A 151 -9.73 11.52 14.16
CA TRP A 151 -8.29 11.35 14.34
C TRP A 151 -7.82 9.93 14.01
N ARG A 152 -8.66 8.93 14.30
CA ARG A 152 -8.46 7.54 13.89
C ARG A 152 -8.65 7.42 12.39
N ALA A 153 -9.80 7.85 11.89
CA ALA A 153 -10.18 7.72 10.48
C ALA A 153 -9.20 8.46 9.53
N ALA A 154 -8.57 9.55 9.98
CA ALA A 154 -7.58 10.31 9.21
C ALA A 154 -6.32 9.50 8.83
N ALA A 155 -6.02 8.40 9.52
CA ALA A 155 -4.93 7.50 9.14
C ALA A 155 -5.10 6.96 7.70
N LEU A 156 -6.33 6.69 7.27
CA LEU A 156 -6.67 6.17 5.95
C LEU A 156 -6.33 7.16 4.81
N PRO A 157 -6.89 8.39 4.75
CA PRO A 157 -6.56 9.34 3.69
C PRO A 157 -5.09 9.74 3.71
N VAL A 158 -4.45 9.85 4.89
CA VAL A 158 -3.02 10.17 4.99
C VAL A 158 -2.16 9.05 4.42
N GLY A 159 -2.41 7.79 4.80
CA GLY A 159 -1.67 6.66 4.25
C GLY A 159 -1.88 6.46 2.75
N ILE A 160 -3.11 6.63 2.26
CA ILE A 160 -3.44 6.59 0.82
C ILE A 160 -2.70 7.71 0.08
N ALA A 161 -2.71 8.95 0.58
CA ALA A 161 -2.01 10.07 -0.04
C ALA A 161 -0.49 9.85 -0.10
N LEU A 162 0.12 9.31 0.95
CA LEU A 162 1.53 8.97 0.98
C LEU A 162 1.87 7.85 -0.01
N MET A 163 1.06 6.77 -0.07
CA MET A 163 1.23 5.71 -1.06
C MET A 163 1.09 6.24 -2.49
N LEU A 164 0.16 7.17 -2.72
CA LEU A 164 -0.06 7.80 -4.01
C LEU A 164 1.18 8.60 -4.45
N LEU A 165 1.77 9.36 -3.54
CA LEU A 165 3.02 10.06 -3.79
C LEU A 165 4.17 9.09 -4.11
N VAL A 166 4.30 8.00 -3.35
CA VAL A 166 5.30 6.95 -3.61
C VAL A 166 5.08 6.32 -5.00
N ALA A 167 3.83 6.05 -5.40
CA ALA A 167 3.51 5.51 -6.72
C ALA A 167 3.94 6.47 -7.85
N LEU A 168 3.62 7.77 -7.71
CA LEU A 168 4.00 8.80 -8.67
C LEU A 168 5.52 8.93 -8.79
N LEU A 169 6.24 8.96 -7.66
CA LEU A 169 7.71 9.02 -7.65
C LEU A 169 8.32 7.76 -8.30
N ARG A 170 7.71 6.58 -8.08
CA ARG A 170 8.17 5.33 -8.67
C ARG A 170 8.02 5.35 -10.19
N LEU A 171 6.88 5.80 -10.72
CA LEU A 171 6.67 5.97 -12.16
C LEU A 171 7.61 7.03 -12.76
N ALA A 172 7.81 8.16 -12.07
CA ALA A 172 8.72 9.22 -12.51
C ALA A 172 10.20 8.78 -12.52
N SER A 173 10.55 7.77 -11.73
CA SER A 173 11.91 7.22 -11.68
C SER A 173 12.25 6.26 -12.82
N VAL A 174 11.24 5.82 -13.60
CA VAL A 174 11.43 4.92 -14.75
C VAL A 174 12.08 5.69 -15.90
N SER A 175 13.18 5.18 -16.43
CA SER A 175 13.96 5.84 -17.49
C SER A 175 13.18 5.98 -18.81
N ASP A 176 12.40 4.96 -19.16
CA ASP A 176 11.71 4.87 -20.44
C ASP A 176 10.24 5.33 -20.32
N TRP A 177 10.00 6.60 -20.61
CA TRP A 177 8.65 7.19 -20.53
C TRP A 177 7.61 6.48 -21.41
N ARG A 178 8.04 5.83 -22.51
CA ARG A 178 7.16 5.04 -23.38
C ARG A 178 6.55 3.83 -22.66
N HIS A 179 7.31 3.19 -21.78
CA HIS A 179 6.80 2.09 -20.96
C HIS A 179 5.79 2.62 -19.94
N VAL A 180 6.08 3.77 -19.32
CA VAL A 180 5.17 4.44 -18.39
C VAL A 180 3.85 4.81 -19.08
N ALA A 181 3.94 5.50 -20.22
CA ALA A 181 2.77 5.89 -21.00
C ALA A 181 1.96 4.66 -21.47
N GLY A 182 2.64 3.61 -21.95
CA GLY A 182 1.98 2.37 -22.36
C GLY A 182 1.28 1.65 -21.21
N GLY A 183 1.91 1.56 -20.03
CA GLY A 183 1.33 0.91 -18.86
C GLY A 183 0.15 1.69 -18.29
N VAL A 184 0.26 3.02 -18.19
CA VAL A 184 -0.85 3.89 -17.76
C VAL A 184 -1.99 3.83 -18.77
N ALA A 185 -1.71 3.91 -20.07
CA ALA A 185 -2.73 3.80 -21.12
C ALA A 185 -3.44 2.45 -21.07
N LEU A 186 -2.72 1.35 -20.81
CA LEU A 186 -3.32 0.03 -20.66
C LEU A 186 -4.30 -0.02 -19.48
N VAL A 187 -3.90 0.50 -18.32
CA VAL A 187 -4.77 0.54 -17.13
C VAL A 187 -6.01 1.41 -17.39
N VAL A 188 -5.82 2.60 -17.96
CA VAL A 188 -6.93 3.50 -18.33
C VAL A 188 -7.86 2.84 -19.36
N ALA A 189 -7.31 2.13 -20.34
CA ALA A 189 -8.10 1.40 -21.34
C ALA A 189 -8.92 0.28 -20.69
N ILE A 190 -8.33 -0.51 -19.78
CA ILE A 190 -9.05 -1.56 -19.04
C ILE A 190 -10.20 -0.95 -18.22
N ILE A 191 -9.94 0.13 -17.49
CA ILE A 191 -10.97 0.84 -16.72
C ILE A 191 -12.06 1.36 -17.66
N GLY A 192 -11.70 2.00 -18.77
CA GLY A 192 -12.64 2.50 -19.77
C GLY A 192 -13.51 1.40 -20.37
N VAL A 193 -12.94 0.24 -20.70
CA VAL A 193 -13.68 -0.94 -21.19
C VAL A 193 -14.64 -1.45 -20.13
N LEU A 194 -14.23 -1.54 -18.86
CA LEU A 194 -15.11 -1.96 -17.77
C LEU A 194 -16.29 -0.98 -17.56
N VAL A 195 -16.03 0.34 -17.65
CA VAL A 195 -17.06 1.38 -17.57
C VAL A 195 -18.05 1.27 -18.74
N LEU A 196 -17.56 1.03 -19.97
CA LEU A 196 -18.41 0.83 -21.14
C LEU A 196 -19.24 -0.46 -21.06
N LEU A 197 -18.72 -1.49 -20.37
CA LEU A 197 -19.43 -2.73 -20.10
C LEU A 197 -20.42 -2.63 -18.93
N ALA A 198 -20.42 -1.54 -18.15
CA ALA A 198 -21.35 -1.33 -17.04
C ALA A 198 -22.85 -1.65 -17.35
N PRO A 199 -23.45 -1.21 -18.48
CA PRO A 199 -24.84 -1.54 -18.79
C PRO A 199 -25.08 -3.05 -19.00
N VAL A 200 -24.06 -3.77 -19.47
CA VAL A 200 -24.11 -5.24 -19.65
C VAL A 200 -23.85 -5.95 -18.32
N LEU A 201 -23.01 -5.39 -17.44
CA LEU A 201 -22.67 -5.98 -16.14
C LEU A 201 -23.85 -5.90 -15.15
N ARG A 202 -24.55 -4.76 -15.06
CA ARG A 202 -25.66 -4.54 -14.11
C ARG A 202 -26.72 -5.66 -14.08
N PRO A 203 -27.24 -6.18 -15.22
CA PRO A 203 -28.25 -7.24 -15.20
C PRO A 203 -27.73 -8.63 -14.82
N LEU A 204 -26.41 -8.87 -14.78
CA LEU A 204 -25.83 -10.21 -14.54
C LEU A 204 -25.94 -10.68 -13.08
N GLY A 205 -26.34 -9.82 -12.15
CA GLY A 205 -26.49 -10.16 -10.75
C GLY A 205 -25.21 -10.74 -10.14
N ASN A 206 -25.32 -11.88 -9.46
CA ASN A 206 -24.21 -12.51 -8.73
C ASN A 206 -23.07 -13.02 -9.62
N LEU A 207 -23.28 -13.19 -10.93
CA LEU A 207 -22.21 -13.61 -11.84
C LEU A 207 -21.08 -12.56 -11.91
N ASN A 208 -21.40 -11.30 -11.64
CA ASN A 208 -20.40 -10.23 -11.52
C ASN A 208 -19.36 -10.53 -10.44
N LEU A 209 -19.72 -11.24 -9.35
CA LEU A 209 -18.75 -11.63 -8.34
C LEU A 209 -17.67 -12.53 -8.92
N LEU A 210 -18.03 -13.47 -9.79
CA LEU A 210 -17.06 -14.34 -10.45
C LEU A 210 -16.18 -13.54 -11.43
N ILE A 211 -16.78 -12.63 -12.18
CA ILE A 211 -16.05 -11.80 -13.16
C ILE A 211 -15.01 -10.92 -12.46
N PHE A 212 -15.39 -10.21 -11.39
CA PHE A 212 -14.49 -9.30 -10.69
C PHE A 212 -13.51 -10.04 -9.77
N PHE A 213 -13.97 -10.99 -8.94
CA PHE A 213 -13.11 -11.61 -7.92
C PHE A 213 -12.31 -12.82 -8.42
N VAL A 214 -12.76 -13.53 -9.45
CA VAL A 214 -11.97 -14.63 -10.03
C VAL A 214 -11.28 -14.17 -11.31
N GLY A 215 -12.02 -13.53 -12.22
CA GLY A 215 -11.47 -13.04 -13.48
C GLY A 215 -10.48 -11.89 -13.30
N LEU A 216 -10.96 -10.74 -12.83
CA LEU A 216 -10.15 -9.51 -12.76
C LEU A 216 -9.03 -9.62 -11.71
N VAL A 217 -9.33 -10.07 -10.47
CA VAL A 217 -8.27 -10.29 -9.47
C VAL A 217 -7.26 -11.31 -9.96
N GLY A 218 -7.69 -12.43 -10.54
CA GLY A 218 -6.79 -13.45 -11.07
C GLY A 218 -5.85 -12.88 -12.13
N ALA A 219 -6.39 -12.14 -13.11
CA ALA A 219 -5.61 -11.49 -14.15
C ALA A 219 -4.60 -10.49 -13.57
N MET A 220 -5.01 -9.65 -12.60
CA MET A 220 -4.15 -8.68 -11.95
C MET A 220 -3.04 -9.35 -11.12
N VAL A 221 -3.37 -10.38 -10.34
CA VAL A 221 -2.40 -11.14 -9.55
C VAL A 221 -1.36 -11.81 -10.45
N PHE A 222 -1.77 -12.44 -11.56
CA PHE A 222 -0.84 -13.04 -12.51
C PHE A 222 0.00 -12.01 -13.28
N ALA A 223 -0.51 -10.79 -13.47
CA ALA A 223 0.27 -9.64 -13.94
C ALA A 223 1.22 -9.06 -12.87
N ALA A 224 1.37 -9.73 -11.74
CA ALA A 224 2.11 -9.30 -10.56
C ALA A 224 1.66 -7.96 -10.00
N VAL A 225 0.39 -7.57 -10.13
CA VAL A 225 -0.16 -6.46 -9.34
C VAL A 225 -0.22 -6.91 -7.86
N PRO A 226 0.18 -6.08 -6.88
CA PRO A 226 0.14 -6.50 -5.49
C PRO A 226 -1.29 -6.83 -5.03
N ILE A 227 -1.40 -7.90 -4.26
CA ILE A 227 -2.67 -8.59 -4.00
C ILE A 227 -3.71 -7.62 -3.40
N ALA A 228 -3.30 -6.80 -2.43
CA ALA A 228 -4.19 -5.82 -1.80
C ALA A 228 -4.80 -4.83 -2.81
N PHE A 229 -4.01 -4.32 -3.75
CA PHE A 229 -4.51 -3.41 -4.78
C PHE A 229 -5.39 -4.15 -5.80
N SER A 230 -5.07 -5.40 -6.14
CA SER A 230 -5.92 -6.22 -7.01
C SER A 230 -7.31 -6.45 -6.42
N PHE A 231 -7.38 -6.83 -5.14
CA PHE A 231 -8.66 -6.97 -4.42
C PHE A 231 -9.38 -5.63 -4.28
N GLY A 232 -8.67 -4.56 -3.95
CA GLY A 232 -9.24 -3.23 -3.82
C GLY A 232 -9.86 -2.72 -5.12
N LEU A 233 -9.14 -2.85 -6.24
CA LEU A 233 -9.59 -2.39 -7.55
C LEU A 233 -10.76 -3.24 -8.08
N ALA A 234 -10.75 -4.55 -7.83
CA ALA A 234 -11.89 -5.42 -8.16
C ALA A 234 -13.13 -5.12 -7.31
N THR A 235 -12.96 -4.89 -6.01
CA THR A 235 -14.06 -4.55 -5.09
C THR A 235 -14.67 -3.19 -5.45
N PHE A 236 -13.82 -2.18 -5.67
CA PHE A 236 -14.27 -0.86 -6.08
C PHE A 236 -14.96 -0.91 -7.45
N GLY A 237 -14.38 -1.62 -8.43
CA GLY A 237 -14.99 -1.80 -9.75
C GLY A 237 -16.34 -2.52 -9.69
N TYR A 238 -16.46 -3.56 -8.86
CA TYR A 238 -17.71 -4.26 -8.65
C TYR A 238 -18.79 -3.33 -8.09
N ILE A 239 -18.48 -2.59 -7.01
CA ILE A 239 -19.41 -1.66 -6.38
C ILE A 239 -19.80 -0.54 -7.36
N ALA A 240 -18.81 0.16 -7.92
CA ALA A 240 -19.06 1.33 -8.75
C ALA A 240 -19.81 1.02 -10.05
N LEU A 241 -19.63 -0.17 -10.63
CA LEU A 241 -20.19 -0.50 -11.95
C LEU A 241 -21.48 -1.33 -11.86
N THR A 242 -21.62 -2.16 -10.83
CA THR A 242 -22.69 -3.18 -10.78
C THR A 242 -23.71 -2.95 -9.68
N THR A 243 -23.39 -2.16 -8.66
CA THR A 243 -24.30 -1.88 -7.54
C THR A 243 -24.63 -0.38 -7.47
N SER A 244 -25.58 -0.04 -6.59
CA SER A 244 -25.93 1.34 -6.23
C SER A 244 -25.42 1.72 -4.83
N THR A 245 -24.53 0.90 -4.26
CA THR A 245 -24.00 1.13 -2.91
C THR A 245 -22.96 2.26 -2.95
N PRO A 246 -22.93 3.16 -1.95
CA PRO A 246 -21.90 4.18 -1.86
C PRO A 246 -20.49 3.58 -1.87
N ASP A 247 -19.55 4.27 -2.51
CA ASP A 247 -18.14 3.89 -2.62
C ASP A 247 -17.38 4.02 -1.29
N VAL A 248 -17.83 4.92 -0.40
CA VAL A 248 -17.37 5.05 0.99
C VAL A 248 -17.42 3.72 1.76
N VAL A 249 -18.32 2.80 1.39
CA VAL A 249 -18.41 1.47 2.00
C VAL A 249 -17.07 0.71 1.90
N VAL A 250 -16.32 0.88 0.81
CA VAL A 250 -15.00 0.22 0.65
C VAL A 250 -14.05 0.67 1.77
N ILE A 251 -14.04 1.97 2.09
CA ILE A 251 -13.21 2.54 3.14
C ILE A 251 -13.68 2.08 4.51
N GLY A 252 -14.98 2.12 4.78
CA GLY A 252 -15.53 1.63 6.04
C GLY A 252 -15.17 0.17 6.32
N ARG A 253 -15.23 -0.70 5.30
CA ARG A 253 -14.79 -2.10 5.43
C ARG A 253 -13.29 -2.25 5.61
N MET A 254 -12.48 -1.38 5.02
CA MET A 254 -11.04 -1.33 5.28
C MET A 254 -10.75 -0.95 6.73
N ASP A 255 -11.46 0.05 7.28
CA ASP A 255 -11.34 0.46 8.67
C ASP A 255 -11.75 -0.65 9.64
N GLU A 256 -12.92 -1.25 9.44
CA GLU A 256 -13.43 -2.37 10.24
C GLU A 256 -12.46 -3.55 10.25
N GLY A 257 -11.91 -3.91 9.07
CA GLY A 257 -10.98 -5.03 8.93
C GLY A 257 -9.67 -4.80 9.68
N MET A 258 -9.16 -3.56 9.70
CA MET A 258 -7.93 -3.22 10.43
C MET A 258 -8.14 -3.03 11.94
N SER A 259 -9.37 -2.80 12.37
CA SER A 259 -9.69 -2.46 13.76
C SER A 259 -10.06 -3.68 14.61
N HIS A 260 -9.82 -4.88 14.09
CA HIS A 260 -10.09 -6.12 14.79
C HIS A 260 -9.12 -6.28 15.98
N LEU A 261 -9.64 -6.51 17.19
CA LEU A 261 -8.84 -6.64 18.43
C LEU A 261 -7.70 -7.68 18.34
N ILE A 262 -7.87 -8.68 17.48
CA ILE A 262 -6.83 -9.70 17.23
C ILE A 262 -5.58 -9.07 16.62
N LEU A 263 -5.73 -8.07 15.75
CA LEU A 263 -4.59 -7.43 15.07
C LEU A 263 -3.75 -6.57 16.03
N LEU A 264 -4.34 -6.04 17.10
CA LEU A 264 -3.62 -5.33 18.16
C LEU A 264 -2.60 -6.21 18.90
N SER A 265 -2.75 -7.54 18.80
CA SER A 265 -1.77 -8.47 19.37
C SER A 265 -0.52 -8.63 18.51
N VAL A 266 -0.57 -8.29 17.21
CA VAL A 266 0.52 -8.52 16.26
C VAL A 266 1.81 -7.78 16.65
N PRO A 267 1.79 -6.47 16.99
CA PRO A 267 3.00 -5.76 17.38
C PRO A 267 3.65 -6.35 18.63
N LEU A 268 2.84 -6.78 19.60
CA LEU A 268 3.33 -7.43 20.81
C LEU A 268 3.97 -8.79 20.51
N PHE A 269 3.37 -9.61 19.64
CA PHE A 269 3.95 -10.89 19.24
C PHE A 269 5.23 -10.73 18.43
N VAL A 270 5.28 -9.75 17.53
CA VAL A 270 6.50 -9.42 16.78
C VAL A 270 7.61 -8.97 17.73
N PHE A 271 7.29 -8.09 18.68
CA PHE A 271 8.24 -7.64 19.70
C PHE A 271 8.76 -8.80 20.56
N LEU A 272 7.87 -9.66 21.05
CA LEU A 272 8.25 -10.83 21.86
C LEU A 272 9.12 -11.80 21.05
N GLY A 273 8.79 -12.03 19.78
CA GLY A 273 9.60 -12.86 18.89
C GLY A 273 11.03 -12.30 18.72
N LEU A 274 11.15 -10.99 18.52
CA LEU A 274 12.44 -10.31 18.45
C LEU A 274 13.22 -10.38 19.77
N LEU A 275 12.55 -10.26 20.93
CA LEU A 275 13.21 -10.44 22.22
C LEU A 275 13.75 -11.86 22.39
N ILE A 276 12.96 -12.88 22.03
CA ILE A 276 13.39 -14.28 22.11
C ILE A 276 14.61 -14.51 21.21
N GLU A 277 14.57 -14.04 19.96
CA GLU A 277 15.69 -14.13 19.00
C GLU A 277 16.96 -13.44 19.53
N MET A 278 16.81 -12.31 20.24
CA MET A 278 17.95 -11.63 20.88
C MET A 278 18.50 -12.39 22.09
N THR A 279 17.68 -13.20 22.77
CA THR A 279 18.08 -13.95 23.97
C THR A 279 18.51 -15.39 23.70
N GLY A 280 18.23 -15.94 22.51
CA GLY A 280 18.66 -17.30 22.08
C GLY A 280 17.52 -18.27 21.92
#